data_AF-A0A3D2H6Q2-F1
#
_entry.id   AF-A0A3D2H6Q2-F1
#
_cell.length_a   1.000
_cell.length_b   1.000
_cell.length_c   1.000
_cell.angle_alpha   90.00
_cell.angle_beta   90.00
_cell.angle_gamma   90.00
#
_symmetry.space_group_name_H-M   'P 1'
#
loop_
_entity.id
_entity.type
_entity.pdbx_description
1 polymer ?
#
loop_
_entity_poly.entity_id
_entity_poly.type
_entity_poly.pdbx_seq_one_letter_code
_entity_poly.pdbx_strand_id
1 'polypeptide(L)'
;MAKVDIIGIVTSQQKRLAAQMKPGMDQTAQTEIIESASRFGKQLDAALTQVAGECRCTLINSAAIIKDSPGTTYDYTQRVTELALGKK
;
A
#
# COMPACT_ATOMS: atom_id res chain seq x y z
N MET A 1 15.76 -5.00 -10.26
CA MET A 1 15.09 -4.70 -8.97
C MET A 1 14.29 -3.43 -9.12
N ALA A 2 13.27 -3.22 -8.31
CA ALA A 2 12.47 -2.02 -8.32
C ALA A 2 12.08 -1.60 -6.90
N LYS A 3 11.58 -0.38 -6.75
CA LYS A 3 11.21 0.18 -5.45
C LYS A 3 9.73 0.51 -5.36
N VAL A 4 9.21 0.47 -4.15
CA VAL A 4 7.83 0.82 -3.80
C VAL A 4 7.84 1.53 -2.45
N ASP A 5 7.16 2.66 -2.32
CA ASP A 5 6.93 3.30 -1.04
C ASP A 5 5.75 2.64 -0.29
N ILE A 6 6.05 1.49 0.32
CA ILE A 6 5.06 0.72 1.09
C ILE A 6 4.60 1.53 2.31
N ILE A 7 5.52 2.27 2.95
CA ILE A 7 5.21 3.07 4.14
C ILE A 7 4.27 4.21 3.79
N GLY A 8 4.51 4.94 2.70
CA GLY A 8 3.62 5.99 2.23
C GLY A 8 2.23 5.47 1.89
N ILE A 9 2.15 4.32 1.22
CA ILE A 9 0.88 3.65 0.89
C ILE A 9 0.09 3.29 2.17
N VAL A 10 0.73 2.62 3.13
CA VAL A 10 0.11 2.24 4.40
C VAL A 10 -0.28 3.46 5.22
N THR A 11 0.57 4.48 5.29
CA THR A 11 0.30 5.73 6.02
C THR A 11 -0.90 6.46 5.43
N SER A 12 -1.02 6.52 4.09
CA SER A 12 -2.17 7.09 3.41
C SER A 12 -3.45 6.35 3.79
N GLN A 13 -3.42 5.01 3.82
CA GLN A 13 -4.58 4.23 4.24
C GLN A 13 -4.92 4.44 5.73
N GLN A 14 -3.92 4.46 6.61
CA GLN A 14 -4.14 4.73 8.03
C GLN A 14 -4.81 6.09 8.25
N LYS A 15 -4.37 7.14 7.55
CA LYS A 15 -5.01 8.45 7.59
C LYS A 15 -6.47 8.41 7.13
N ARG A 16 -6.76 7.66 6.05
CA ARG A 16 -8.13 7.47 5.55
C ARG A 16 -9.03 6.77 6.57
N LEU A 17 -8.53 5.72 7.22
CA LEU A 17 -9.27 4.98 8.24
C LEU A 17 -9.45 5.81 9.51
N ALA A 18 -8.41 6.51 9.96
CA ALA A 18 -8.48 7.40 11.12
C ALA A 18 -9.51 8.52 10.92
N ALA A 19 -9.63 9.07 9.71
CA ALA A 19 -10.65 10.06 9.38
C ALA A 19 -12.09 9.52 9.43
N GLN A 20 -12.28 8.20 9.35
CA GLN A 20 -13.59 7.56 9.49
C GLN A 20 -13.95 7.29 10.96
N MET A 21 -12.96 7.08 11.83
CA MET A 21 -13.19 6.82 13.26
C MET A 21 -13.66 8.09 13.98
N LYS A 22 -14.78 8.00 14.70
CA LYS A 22 -15.34 9.09 15.50
C LYS A 22 -15.53 8.65 16.95
N PRO A 23 -15.35 9.55 17.94
CA PRO A 23 -15.73 9.25 19.32
C PRO A 23 -17.21 8.88 19.42
N GLY A 24 -17.54 7.83 20.16
CA GLY A 24 -18.93 7.37 20.34
C GLY A 24 -19.52 6.61 19.14
N MET A 25 -18.68 6.16 18.21
CA MET A 25 -19.10 5.29 17.10
C MET A 25 -19.67 3.95 17.62
N ASP A 26 -20.66 3.42 16.92
CA ASP A 26 -21.23 2.11 17.24
C ASP A 26 -20.21 0.98 16.95
N GLN A 27 -20.34 -0.13 17.68
CA GLN A 27 -19.38 -1.24 17.60
C GLN A 27 -19.35 -1.93 16.23
N THR A 28 -20.46 -1.93 15.50
CA THR A 28 -20.59 -2.46 14.14
C THR A 28 -19.80 -1.59 13.17
N ALA A 29 -20.01 -0.27 13.16
CA ALA A 29 -19.23 0.64 12.33
C ALA A 29 -17.72 0.59 12.65
N GLN A 30 -17.35 0.43 13.93
CA GLN A 30 -15.94 0.26 14.30
C GLN A 30 -15.36 -1.05 13.74
N THR A 31 -16.11 -2.15 13.81
CA THR A 31 -15.72 -3.44 13.23
C THR A 31 -15.52 -3.34 11.73
N GLU A 32 -16.43 -2.67 11.01
CA GLU A 32 -16.33 -2.48 9.56
C GLU A 32 -15.04 -1.74 9.15
N ILE A 33 -14.65 -0.70 9.90
CA ILE A 33 -13.40 0.03 9.67
C ILE A 33 -12.19 -0.88 9.87
N ILE A 34 -12.16 -1.67 10.95
CA ILE A 34 -11.06 -2.61 11.23
C ILE A 34 -10.97 -3.68 10.14
N GLU A 35 -12.10 -4.25 9.71
CA GLU A 35 -12.12 -5.21 8.61
C GLU A 35 -11.65 -4.60 7.30
N SER A 36 -12.00 -3.34 7.03
CA SER A 36 -11.53 -2.64 5.82
C SER A 36 -10.01 -2.48 5.82
N ALA A 37 -9.38 -2.31 6.98
CA ALA A 37 -7.93 -2.29 7.13
C ALA A 37 -7.32 -3.68 6.80
N SER A 38 -7.93 -4.76 7.30
CA SER A 38 -7.50 -6.13 7.00
C SER A 38 -7.62 -6.45 5.51
N ARG A 39 -8.74 -6.07 4.87
CA ARG A 39 -8.94 -6.23 3.42
C ARG A 39 -7.88 -5.47 2.63
N PHE A 40 -7.58 -4.23 3.01
CA PHE A 40 -6.53 -3.45 2.38
C PHE A 40 -5.16 -4.14 2.47
N GLY A 41 -4.80 -4.70 3.63
CA GLY A 41 -3.53 -5.44 3.78
C GLY A 41 -3.41 -6.61 2.79
N LYS A 42 -4.49 -7.38 2.61
CA LYS A 42 -4.54 -8.47 1.62
C LYS A 42 -4.45 -7.95 0.18
N GLN A 43 -5.11 -6.83 -0.13
CA GLN A 43 -5.07 -6.21 -1.46
C GLN A 43 -3.68 -5.65 -1.78
N LEU A 44 -2.99 -5.07 -0.80
CA LEU A 44 -1.63 -4.58 -0.94
C LEU A 44 -0.64 -5.72 -1.20
N ASP A 45 -0.74 -6.82 -0.47
CA ASP A 45 0.10 -8.01 -0.68
C ASP A 45 -0.10 -8.61 -2.08
N ALA A 46 -1.37 -8.74 -2.51
CA ALA A 46 -1.70 -9.20 -3.86
C ALA A 46 -1.17 -8.25 -4.94
N ALA A 47 -1.28 -6.93 -4.74
CA ALA A 47 -0.75 -5.92 -5.65
C ALA A 47 0.78 -6.00 -5.77
N LEU A 48 1.50 -6.16 -4.66
CA LEU A 48 2.95 -6.34 -4.65
C LEU A 48 3.35 -7.61 -5.40
N THR A 49 2.64 -8.72 -5.17
CA THR A 49 2.87 -10.00 -5.86
C THR A 49 2.66 -9.85 -7.37
N GLN A 50 1.56 -9.20 -7.78
CA GLN A 50 1.27 -8.96 -9.19
C GLN A 50 2.36 -8.10 -9.85
N VAL A 51 2.74 -6.98 -9.23
CA VAL A 51 3.76 -6.08 -9.79
C VAL A 51 5.12 -6.77 -9.87
N ALA A 52 5.51 -7.54 -8.85
CA ALA A 52 6.73 -8.33 -8.88
C ALA A 52 6.75 -9.32 -10.06
N GLY A 53 5.60 -9.91 -10.38
CA GLY A 53 5.39 -10.74 -11.58
C GLY A 53 5.47 -9.95 -12.89
N GLU A 54 4.78 -8.81 -12.99
CA GLU A 54 4.75 -7.93 -14.17
C GLU A 54 6.17 -7.46 -14.56
N CYS A 55 6.96 -6.99 -13.59
CA CYS A 55 8.33 -6.53 -13.82
C CYS A 55 9.38 -7.65 -13.81
N ARG A 56 9.01 -8.87 -13.39
CA ARG A 56 9.93 -9.98 -13.07
C ARG A 56 11.09 -9.53 -12.19
N CYS A 57 10.77 -8.81 -11.12
CA CYS A 57 11.77 -8.12 -10.31
C CYS A 57 11.50 -8.24 -8.81
N THR A 58 12.57 -8.20 -8.02
CA THR A 58 12.47 -7.99 -6.57
C THR A 58 12.03 -6.56 -6.29
N LEU A 59 10.99 -6.41 -5.48
CA LEU A 59 10.52 -5.13 -4.95
C LEU A 59 11.18 -4.86 -3.60
N ILE A 60 11.70 -3.64 -3.43
CA ILE A 60 12.31 -3.18 -2.18
C ILE A 60 11.53 -1.96 -1.70
N ASN A 61 11.30 -1.87 -0.38
CA ASN A 61 10.71 -0.66 0.18
C ASN A 61 11.64 0.54 -0.06
N SER A 62 11.15 1.65 -0.61
CA SER A 62 11.95 2.84 -0.91
C SER A 62 12.68 3.39 0.33
N ALA A 63 12.11 3.24 1.52
CA ALA A 63 12.73 3.61 2.78
C ALA A 63 14.01 2.81 3.13
N ALA A 64 14.24 1.65 2.50
CA ALA A 64 15.45 0.87 2.66
C ALA A 64 16.59 1.33 1.73
N ILE A 65 16.33 2.28 0.81
CA ILE A 65 17.30 2.76 -0.16
C ILE A 65 17.89 4.09 0.33
N ILE A 66 19.18 4.10 0.68
CA ILE A 66 19.87 5.30 1.17
C ILE A 66 20.25 6.25 0.01
N LYS A 67 20.76 5.69 -1.09
CA LYS A 67 21.11 6.40 -2.32
C LYS A 67 20.82 5.50 -3.51
N ASP A 68 20.25 6.09 -4.55
CA ASP A 68 19.90 5.43 -5.80
C ASP A 68 20.53 6.22 -6.95
N SER A 69 21.16 5.53 -7.89
CA SER A 69 21.63 6.18 -9.11
C SER A 69 20.42 6.47 -10.01
N PRO A 70 20.35 7.63 -10.68
CA PRO A 70 19.22 7.96 -11.53
C PRO A 70 18.97 6.88 -12.59
N GLY A 71 17.74 6.36 -12.65
CA GLY A 71 17.32 5.37 -13.65
C GLY A 71 17.64 3.91 -13.31
N THR A 72 18.32 3.62 -12.20
CA THR A 72 18.70 2.24 -11.85
C THR A 72 17.55 1.45 -11.21
N THR A 73 16.73 2.12 -10.41
CA THR A 73 15.60 1.49 -9.70
C THR A 73 14.29 2.15 -10.12
N TYR A 74 13.49 1.43 -10.90
CA TYR A 74 12.15 1.92 -11.29
C TYR A 74 11.23 1.97 -10.07
N ASP A 75 10.39 3.00 -10.00
CA ASP A 75 9.44 3.20 -8.90
C ASP A 75 8.04 2.73 -9.30
N TYR A 76 7.55 1.67 -8.67
CA TYR A 76 6.21 1.11 -8.89
C TYR A 76 5.18 1.56 -7.85
N THR A 77 5.49 2.55 -7.01
CA THR A 77 4.59 3.03 -5.94
C THR A 77 3.18 3.33 -6.46
N GLN A 78 3.09 4.05 -7.58
CA GLN A 78 1.80 4.39 -8.17
C GLN A 78 1.02 3.14 -8.62
N ARG A 79 1.67 2.23 -9.35
CA ARG A 79 1.06 1.00 -9.85
C ARG A 79 0.54 0.11 -8.72
N VAL A 80 1.34 -0.07 -7.66
CA VAL A 80 0.92 -0.82 -6.48
C VAL A 80 -0.26 -0.15 -5.78
N THR A 81 -0.27 1.18 -5.71
CA THR A 81 -1.37 1.95 -5.12
C THR A 81 -2.68 1.77 -5.90
N GLU A 82 -2.64 1.82 -7.22
CA GLU A 82 -3.81 1.62 -8.09
C GLU A 82 -4.43 0.23 -7.86
N LEU A 83 -3.60 -0.81 -7.88
CA LEU A 83 -4.01 -2.20 -7.66
C LEU A 83 -4.55 -2.43 -6.24
N ALA A 84 -3.86 -1.91 -5.21
CA ALA A 84 -4.26 -2.10 -3.82
C ALA A 84 -5.57 -1.37 -3.47
N LEU A 85 -5.90 -0.31 -4.20
CA LEU A 85 -7.14 0.45 -4.02
C LEU A 85 -8.28 0.03 -4.97
N GLY A 86 -8.04 -0.97 -5.84
CA GLY A 86 -9.01 -1.43 -6.83
C GLY A 86 -9.34 -0.39 -7.90
N LYS A 87 -8.46 0.59 -8.12
CA LYS A 87 -8.58 1.56 -9.21
C LYS A 87 -7.97 0.91 -10.45
N LYS A 88 -8.82 0.50 -11.39
CA LYS A 88 -8.41 0.05 -12.73
C LYS A 88 -8.02 1.21 -13.62
#